data_AF-A0A662CZI7-F1
#
_entry.id   AF-A0A662CZI7-F1
#
_cell.length_a   1.000
_cell.length_b   1.000
_cell.length_c   1.000
_cell.angle_alpha   90.00
_cell.angle_beta   90.00
_cell.angle_gamma   90.00
#
_symmetry.space_group_name_H-M   'P 1'
#
loop_
_entity.id
_entity.type
_entity.pdbx_description
1 polymer ?
#
loop_
_entity_poly.entity_id
_entity_poly.type
_entity_poly.pdbx_seq_one_letter_code
_entity_poly.pdbx_strand_id
1 'polypeptide(L)'
;MANKDLRHKALKIFKAAVEEVDPYQAVKRYLHREDSRLYVGDRLYDLDNFERVLVVGGGKATAPMAKGVEEILRDKIKAGIINVKYKHTEELKVIKINEAGHPIPDEEGMQGCLSILKLLSQTTDKDLVICLISGGGSALLPIPCEGITLEEKKKTTELLLGCGATIQEINAVRKHISRIKGGGLARAAFPSELITLILSDVVGDDLDAIASGPTVPDNSAFSDVKEIFQKYDLLDKLPKSVVRHIQLGIEGKIPETPKRGDSIFQKTFNLIIGSNVLAIRGAEKKAKELGFNTLFLSSFIEGETREVAKVHTAIAKEIISTGNPIPSPACVISGGETTVTVKGDGLGGRNLEFALASGMEID
;
A
#
# COMPACT_ATOMS: atom_id res chain seq x y z
N MET A 1 32.45 19.66 17.80
CA MET A 1 32.06 20.06 16.42
C MET A 1 31.73 18.84 15.55
N ALA A 2 32.49 17.74 15.62
CA ALA A 2 32.22 16.48 14.89
C ALA A 2 30.79 15.89 15.08
N ASN A 3 30.24 15.85 16.30
CA ASN A 3 28.87 15.34 16.53
C ASN A 3 27.76 16.18 15.89
N LYS A 4 27.97 17.51 15.72
CA LYS A 4 27.01 18.37 15.02
C LYS A 4 27.02 18.08 13.51
N ASP A 5 28.18 17.73 12.95
CA ASP A 5 28.33 17.37 11.53
C ASP A 5 27.67 16.01 11.21
N LEU A 6 27.89 14.98 12.05
CA LEU A 6 27.27 13.66 11.86
C LEU A 6 25.74 13.70 11.96
N ARG A 7 25.19 14.46 12.94
CA ARG A 7 23.74 14.66 13.05
C ARG A 7 23.16 15.32 11.79
N HIS A 8 23.83 16.34 11.26
CA HIS A 8 23.40 17.03 10.04
C HIS A 8 23.44 16.11 8.82
N LYS A 9 24.50 15.30 8.69
CA LYS A 9 24.61 14.28 7.63
C LYS A 9 23.53 13.22 7.74
N ALA A 10 23.26 12.69 8.94
CA ALA A 10 22.18 11.73 9.17
C ALA A 10 20.81 12.32 8.79
N LEU A 11 20.54 13.58 9.13
CA LEU A 11 19.30 14.25 8.74
C LEU A 11 19.19 14.42 7.22
N LYS A 12 20.29 14.73 6.52
CA LYS A 12 20.31 14.79 5.05
C LYS A 12 20.02 13.43 4.40
N ILE A 13 20.59 12.36 4.94
CA ILE A 13 20.35 10.98 4.48
C ILE A 13 18.87 10.61 4.68
N PHE A 14 18.32 10.88 5.86
CA PHE A 14 16.91 10.65 6.15
C PHE A 14 15.98 11.43 5.20
N LYS A 15 16.26 12.72 4.97
CA LYS A 15 15.47 13.54 4.04
C LYS A 15 15.51 12.99 2.61
N ALA A 16 16.68 12.56 2.14
CA ALA A 16 16.80 11.95 0.81
C ALA A 16 15.97 10.66 0.69
N ALA A 17 15.92 9.83 1.74
CA ALA A 17 15.04 8.66 1.77
C ALA A 17 13.56 9.04 1.66
N VAL A 18 13.13 10.08 2.38
CA VAL A 18 11.73 10.57 2.33
C VAL A 18 11.40 11.16 0.96
N GLU A 19 12.29 11.97 0.38
CA GLU A 19 12.14 12.57 -0.95
C GLU A 19 12.07 11.51 -2.07
N GLU A 20 12.79 10.40 -1.92
CA GLU A 20 12.78 9.26 -2.85
C GLU A 20 11.42 8.55 -2.91
N VAL A 21 10.61 8.67 -1.87
CA VAL A 21 9.25 8.10 -1.80
C VAL A 21 8.16 9.15 -1.61
N ASP A 22 8.47 10.43 -1.88
CA ASP A 22 7.45 11.46 -1.94
C ASP A 22 6.39 11.08 -3.00
N PRO A 23 5.09 11.03 -2.67
CA PRO A 23 4.09 10.47 -3.56
C PRO A 23 3.91 11.26 -4.87
N TYR A 24 4.03 12.59 -4.81
CA TYR A 24 3.90 13.46 -5.98
C TYR A 24 5.13 13.30 -6.90
N GLN A 25 6.33 13.35 -6.32
CA GLN A 25 7.58 13.17 -7.07
C GLN A 25 7.70 11.75 -7.62
N ALA A 26 7.23 10.73 -6.89
CA ALA A 26 7.18 9.35 -7.37
C ALA A 26 6.33 9.24 -8.64
N VAL A 27 5.15 9.86 -8.67
CA VAL A 27 4.35 9.90 -9.91
C VAL A 27 5.12 10.60 -11.02
N LYS A 28 5.71 11.77 -10.77
CA LYS A 28 6.48 12.52 -11.79
C LYS A 28 7.72 11.78 -12.31
N ARG A 29 8.32 10.89 -11.50
CA ARG A 29 9.46 10.06 -11.90
C ARG A 29 9.05 8.92 -12.83
N TYR A 30 7.91 8.29 -12.56
CA TYR A 30 7.48 7.08 -13.26
C TYR A 30 6.39 7.31 -14.31
N LEU A 31 5.77 8.49 -14.32
CA LEU A 31 4.75 8.89 -15.28
C LEU A 31 5.24 10.14 -16.00
N HIS A 32 5.41 10.04 -17.31
CA HIS A 32 5.82 11.16 -18.17
C HIS A 32 5.03 11.15 -19.46
N ARG A 33 4.76 12.33 -20.03
CA ARG A 33 4.01 12.46 -21.27
C ARG A 33 4.72 13.35 -22.27
N GLU A 34 4.79 12.89 -23.51
CA GLU A 34 5.28 13.63 -24.67
C GLU A 34 4.20 13.56 -25.75
N ASP A 35 3.47 14.67 -25.95
CA ASP A 35 2.32 14.72 -26.85
C ASP A 35 1.25 13.65 -26.51
N SER A 36 1.05 12.66 -27.40
CA SER A 36 0.15 11.51 -27.18
C SER A 36 0.84 10.34 -26.47
N ARG A 37 2.17 10.35 -26.34
CA ARG A 37 2.92 9.24 -25.75
C ARG A 37 2.95 9.37 -24.24
N LEU A 38 2.38 8.39 -23.55
CA LEU A 38 2.43 8.26 -22.10
C LEU A 38 3.42 7.14 -21.72
N TYR A 39 4.48 7.52 -21.03
CA TYR A 39 5.47 6.62 -20.46
C TYR A 39 5.09 6.29 -19.02
N VAL A 40 5.00 5.00 -18.69
CA VAL A 40 4.69 4.48 -17.36
C VAL A 40 5.75 3.45 -16.97
N GLY A 41 6.75 3.89 -16.20
CA GLY A 41 7.99 3.12 -16.01
C GLY A 41 8.60 2.79 -17.37
N ASP A 42 8.76 1.49 -17.66
CA ASP A 42 9.33 1.02 -18.93
C ASP A 42 8.28 0.79 -20.03
N ARG A 43 7.00 1.10 -19.79
CA ARG A 43 5.92 0.91 -20.77
C ARG A 43 5.55 2.20 -21.47
N LEU A 44 5.21 2.08 -22.75
CA LEU A 44 4.72 3.18 -23.58
C LEU A 44 3.27 2.91 -23.99
N TYR A 45 2.42 3.90 -23.78
CA TYR A 45 1.02 3.91 -24.21
C TYR A 45 0.80 5.10 -25.15
N ASP A 46 0.09 4.87 -26.26
CA ASP A 46 -0.35 5.96 -27.13
C ASP A 46 -1.77 6.38 -26.72
N LEU A 47 -1.88 7.60 -26.19
CA LEU A 47 -3.12 8.18 -25.67
C LEU A 47 -4.17 8.38 -26.74
N ASP A 48 -3.80 8.45 -28.01
CA ASP A 48 -4.76 8.61 -29.11
C ASP A 48 -5.52 7.31 -29.41
N ASN A 49 -5.09 6.18 -28.84
CA ASN A 49 -5.86 4.93 -28.86
C ASN A 49 -7.03 4.92 -27.86
N PHE A 50 -7.11 5.93 -26.98
CA PHE A 50 -8.11 6.02 -25.92
C PHE A 50 -9.00 7.24 -26.09
N GLU A 51 -10.31 7.08 -25.85
CA GLU A 51 -11.29 8.15 -25.88
C GLU A 51 -11.37 8.91 -24.55
N ARG A 52 -11.11 8.22 -23.42
CA ARG A 52 -11.14 8.82 -22.08
C ARG A 52 -10.01 8.27 -21.22
N VAL A 53 -9.40 9.17 -20.45
CA VAL A 53 -8.57 8.80 -19.30
C VAL A 53 -9.35 9.04 -18.02
N LEU A 54 -9.45 8.01 -17.18
CA LEU A 54 -10.12 8.07 -15.88
C LEU A 54 -9.11 7.84 -14.76
N VAL A 55 -9.26 8.55 -13.64
CA VAL A 55 -8.39 8.37 -12.47
C VAL A 55 -9.21 7.93 -11.26
N VAL A 56 -8.88 6.77 -10.70
CA VAL A 56 -9.55 6.23 -9.50
C VAL A 56 -8.53 5.82 -8.45
N GLY A 57 -8.94 5.59 -7.21
CA GLY A 57 -8.01 5.06 -6.22
C GLY A 57 -8.39 5.33 -4.77
N GLY A 58 -7.50 4.92 -3.87
CA GLY A 58 -7.66 5.24 -2.45
C GLY A 58 -6.44 4.93 -1.59
N GLY A 59 -6.20 5.77 -0.59
CA GLY A 59 -5.04 5.64 0.29
C GLY A 59 -4.65 6.95 0.99
N LYS A 60 -3.73 6.87 1.96
CA LYS A 60 -3.19 8.02 2.71
C LYS A 60 -2.47 9.05 1.83
N ALA A 61 -1.89 8.61 0.71
CA ALA A 61 -1.01 9.40 -0.16
C ALA A 61 -1.59 9.60 -1.57
N THR A 62 -2.85 9.23 -1.82
CA THR A 62 -3.42 9.30 -3.16
C THR A 62 -3.75 10.71 -3.62
N ALA A 63 -3.98 11.68 -2.71
CA ALA A 63 -4.15 13.09 -3.08
C ALA A 63 -2.91 13.68 -3.78
N PRO A 64 -1.69 13.64 -3.19
CA PRO A 64 -0.49 14.11 -3.88
C PRO A 64 -0.14 13.29 -5.13
N MET A 65 -0.42 11.98 -5.15
CA MET A 65 -0.28 11.16 -6.37
C MET A 65 -1.21 11.67 -7.49
N ALA A 66 -2.49 11.92 -7.17
CA ALA A 66 -3.47 12.41 -8.12
C ALA A 66 -3.11 13.80 -8.66
N LYS A 67 -2.55 14.66 -7.82
CA LYS A 67 -2.00 15.95 -8.26
C LYS A 67 -0.90 15.77 -9.29
N GLY A 68 0.02 14.83 -9.06
CA GLY A 68 1.07 14.47 -10.00
C GLY A 68 0.50 14.04 -11.36
N VAL A 69 -0.49 13.13 -11.34
CA VAL A 69 -1.18 12.65 -12.54
C VAL A 69 -1.93 13.78 -13.26
N GLU A 70 -2.68 14.59 -12.52
CA GLU A 70 -3.49 15.67 -13.09
C GLU A 70 -2.61 16.71 -13.78
N GLU A 71 -1.44 17.05 -13.24
CA GLU A 71 -0.54 17.97 -13.92
C GLU A 71 0.07 17.41 -15.21
N ILE A 72 0.25 16.09 -15.32
CA ILE A 72 0.79 15.43 -16.53
C ILE A 72 -0.31 15.26 -17.59
N LEU A 73 -1.54 14.93 -17.16
CA LEU A 73 -2.61 14.46 -18.04
C LEU A 73 -3.86 15.36 -18.04
N ARG A 74 -3.79 16.59 -17.51
CA ARG A 74 -4.98 17.45 -17.25
C ARG A 74 -5.99 17.48 -18.39
N ASP A 75 -5.53 17.74 -19.61
CA ASP A 75 -6.35 17.89 -20.82
C ASP A 75 -6.92 16.57 -21.36
N LYS A 76 -6.39 15.43 -20.89
CA LYS A 76 -6.82 14.08 -21.28
C LYS A 76 -7.71 13.40 -20.21
N ILE A 77 -7.63 13.83 -18.95
CA ILE A 77 -8.48 13.27 -17.87
C ILE A 77 -9.93 13.71 -18.06
N LYS A 78 -10.82 12.75 -18.27
CA LYS A 78 -12.25 13.00 -18.44
C LYS A 78 -12.98 13.12 -17.11
N ALA A 79 -12.63 12.26 -16.15
CA ALA A 79 -13.20 12.25 -14.81
C ALA A 79 -12.29 11.47 -13.86
N GLY A 80 -12.39 11.73 -12.57
CA GLY A 80 -11.75 10.90 -11.57
C GLY A 80 -12.34 11.06 -10.19
N ILE A 81 -12.10 10.08 -9.34
CA ILE A 81 -12.46 10.12 -7.92
C ILE A 81 -11.48 9.27 -7.10
N ILE A 82 -10.97 9.85 -6.01
CA ILE A 82 -10.10 9.16 -5.07
C ILE A 82 -10.65 9.24 -3.65
N ASN A 83 -10.46 8.16 -2.88
CA ASN A 83 -10.71 8.16 -1.44
C ASN A 83 -9.44 8.50 -0.67
N VAL A 84 -9.51 9.48 0.23
CA VAL A 84 -8.39 9.94 1.06
C VAL A 84 -8.79 9.97 2.52
N LYS A 85 -7.82 9.96 3.43
CA LYS A 85 -8.09 10.17 4.86
C LYS A 85 -8.56 11.62 5.08
N TYR A 86 -9.51 11.82 6.01
CA TYR A 86 -9.90 13.18 6.43
C TYR A 86 -8.69 14.10 6.66
N LYS A 87 -8.78 15.32 6.12
CA LYS A 87 -7.79 16.40 6.15
C LYS A 87 -6.48 16.11 5.38
N HIS A 88 -6.43 15.05 4.58
CA HIS A 88 -5.29 14.71 3.73
C HIS A 88 -5.66 14.94 2.25
N THR A 89 -6.01 16.19 1.93
CA THR A 89 -6.49 16.62 0.61
C THR A 89 -5.42 17.40 -0.15
N GLU A 90 -5.66 17.62 -1.44
CA GLU A 90 -4.86 18.49 -2.31
C GLU A 90 -5.82 19.33 -3.18
N GLU A 91 -5.33 20.42 -3.74
CA GLU A 91 -6.06 21.19 -4.74
C GLU A 91 -6.02 20.46 -6.10
N LEU A 92 -7.14 19.84 -6.48
CA LEU A 92 -7.33 19.15 -7.76
C LEU A 92 -8.43 19.85 -8.56
N LYS A 93 -8.29 19.92 -9.89
CA LYS A 93 -9.25 20.60 -10.77
C LYS A 93 -10.24 19.65 -11.43
N VAL A 94 -9.82 18.41 -11.70
CA VAL A 94 -10.62 17.43 -12.46
C VAL A 94 -10.96 16.23 -11.58
N ILE A 95 -10.00 15.74 -10.81
CA ILE A 95 -10.18 14.55 -9.97
C ILE A 95 -10.91 14.96 -8.68
N LYS A 96 -12.03 14.30 -8.39
CA LYS A 96 -12.79 14.53 -7.16
C LYS A 96 -12.12 13.85 -5.97
N ILE A 97 -12.13 14.51 -4.83
CA ILE A 97 -11.65 13.94 -3.56
C ILE A 97 -12.84 13.58 -2.69
N ASN A 98 -12.85 12.35 -2.17
CA ASN A 98 -13.77 11.87 -1.17
C ASN A 98 -13.00 11.57 0.12
N GLU A 99 -13.27 12.32 1.17
CA GLU A 99 -12.64 12.09 2.48
C GLU A 99 -13.33 10.96 3.23
N ALA A 100 -12.56 10.09 3.89
CA ALA A 100 -13.07 8.88 4.52
C ALA A 100 -12.25 8.47 5.76
N GLY A 101 -12.83 7.55 6.51
CA GLY A 101 -12.32 7.01 7.77
C GLY A 101 -11.08 6.13 7.60
N HIS A 102 -10.08 6.39 8.43
CA HIS A 102 -8.90 5.55 8.59
C HIS A 102 -8.32 5.75 10.01
N PRO A 103 -7.99 4.69 10.77
CA PRO A 103 -7.80 3.30 10.31
C PRO A 103 -9.08 2.45 10.29
N ILE A 104 -10.17 2.93 10.89
CA ILE A 104 -11.46 2.25 10.89
C ILE A 104 -12.27 2.77 9.69
N PRO A 105 -12.79 1.89 8.81
CA PRO A 105 -13.67 2.28 7.71
C PRO A 105 -14.91 3.06 8.14
N ASP A 106 -15.48 3.86 7.26
CA ASP A 106 -16.76 4.53 7.47
C ASP A 106 -17.63 4.58 6.21
N GLU A 107 -18.82 5.14 6.37
CA GLU A 107 -19.83 5.23 5.32
C GLU A 107 -19.35 6.11 4.16
N GLU A 108 -18.68 7.23 4.45
CA GLU A 108 -18.08 8.10 3.41
C GLU A 108 -17.08 7.34 2.54
N GLY A 109 -16.24 6.47 3.14
CA GLY A 109 -15.38 5.57 2.40
C GLY A 109 -16.16 4.63 1.47
N MET A 110 -17.28 4.07 1.94
CA MET A 110 -18.13 3.20 1.13
C MET A 110 -18.81 3.97 -0.01
N GLN A 111 -19.30 5.18 0.22
CA GLN A 111 -19.92 6.04 -0.81
C GLN A 111 -18.92 6.44 -1.90
N GLY A 112 -17.67 6.75 -1.51
CA GLY A 112 -16.59 6.98 -2.45
C GLY A 112 -16.30 5.74 -3.31
N CYS A 113 -16.31 4.54 -2.73
CA CYS A 113 -16.18 3.30 -3.50
C CYS A 113 -17.35 3.04 -4.46
N LEU A 114 -18.59 3.33 -4.05
CA LEU A 114 -19.76 3.23 -4.91
C LEU A 114 -19.63 4.15 -6.12
N SER A 115 -19.13 5.36 -5.90
CA SER A 115 -18.85 6.33 -6.96
C SER A 115 -17.71 5.87 -7.89
N ILE A 116 -16.65 5.28 -7.34
CA ILE A 116 -15.58 4.63 -8.13
C ILE A 116 -16.17 3.51 -9.00
N LEU A 117 -16.93 2.57 -8.43
CA LEU A 117 -17.53 1.46 -9.18
C LEU A 117 -18.50 1.95 -10.26
N LYS A 118 -19.29 2.98 -9.98
CA LYS A 118 -20.19 3.60 -10.96
C LYS A 118 -19.43 4.23 -12.12
N LEU A 119 -18.28 4.84 -11.85
CA LEU A 119 -17.42 5.40 -12.89
C LEU A 119 -16.81 4.29 -13.75
N LEU A 120 -16.31 3.22 -13.12
CA LEU A 120 -15.70 2.09 -13.81
C LEU A 120 -16.72 1.27 -14.62
N SER A 121 -17.96 1.12 -14.15
CA SER A 121 -19.00 0.38 -14.88
C SER A 121 -19.45 1.03 -16.20
N GLN A 122 -18.98 2.25 -16.47
CA GLN A 122 -19.23 2.98 -17.71
C GLN A 122 -18.06 2.91 -18.69
N THR A 123 -17.00 2.16 -18.36
CA THR A 123 -15.81 2.02 -19.19
C THR A 123 -16.01 1.01 -20.32
N THR A 124 -15.16 1.15 -21.33
CA THR A 124 -15.12 0.37 -22.57
C THR A 124 -13.66 0.03 -22.88
N ASP A 125 -13.43 -0.74 -23.94
CA ASP A 125 -12.09 -1.12 -24.40
C ASP A 125 -11.30 0.04 -25.01
N LYS A 126 -11.94 1.21 -25.18
CA LYS A 126 -11.35 2.48 -25.62
C LYS A 126 -10.99 3.41 -24.48
N ASP A 127 -11.07 2.97 -23.23
CA ASP A 127 -10.71 3.79 -22.08
C ASP A 127 -9.40 3.36 -21.45
N LEU A 128 -8.71 4.33 -20.84
CA LEU A 128 -7.56 4.13 -19.97
C LEU A 128 -7.94 4.52 -18.54
N VAL A 129 -7.79 3.59 -17.60
CA VAL A 129 -7.98 3.81 -16.17
C VAL A 129 -6.62 3.85 -15.48
N ILE A 130 -6.33 4.95 -14.80
CA ILE A 130 -5.18 5.07 -13.90
C ILE A 130 -5.69 4.91 -12.47
N CYS A 131 -5.31 3.80 -11.83
CA CYS A 131 -5.62 3.52 -10.42
C CYS A 131 -4.46 3.94 -9.52
N LEU A 132 -4.76 4.70 -8.46
CA LEU A 132 -3.78 5.17 -7.49
C LEU A 132 -4.00 4.47 -6.16
N ILE A 133 -3.02 3.68 -5.72
CA ILE A 133 -3.10 2.93 -4.46
C ILE A 133 -1.94 3.34 -3.57
N SER A 134 -2.24 3.60 -2.31
CA SER A 134 -1.21 3.75 -1.29
C SER A 134 -1.62 3.06 0.00
N GLY A 135 -0.72 3.07 0.98
CA GLY A 135 -1.01 2.64 2.33
C GLY A 135 -2.33 3.14 2.90
N GLY A 136 -3.02 2.31 3.68
CA GLY A 136 -4.35 2.58 4.23
C GLY A 136 -5.53 2.27 3.30
N GLY A 137 -5.27 1.83 2.07
CA GLY A 137 -6.31 1.49 1.08
C GLY A 137 -7.32 0.43 1.56
N SER A 138 -6.94 -0.50 2.44
CA SER A 138 -7.89 -1.49 2.98
C SER A 138 -9.06 -0.85 3.72
N ALA A 139 -8.81 0.24 4.46
CA ALA A 139 -9.82 0.99 5.21
C ALA A 139 -10.50 2.08 4.37
N LEU A 140 -9.74 2.74 3.50
CA LEU A 140 -10.24 3.83 2.64
C LEU A 140 -11.01 3.35 1.41
N LEU A 141 -10.92 2.05 1.06
CA LEU A 141 -11.74 1.42 0.02
C LEU A 141 -12.67 0.32 0.58
N PRO A 142 -13.62 0.64 1.49
CA PRO A 142 -14.32 -0.36 2.29
C PRO A 142 -15.67 -0.78 1.70
N ILE A 143 -15.73 -1.19 0.44
CA ILE A 143 -17.02 -1.63 -0.13
C ILE A 143 -17.30 -3.13 0.11
N PRO A 144 -18.36 -3.50 0.84
CA PRO A 144 -18.76 -4.89 1.03
C PRO A 144 -19.45 -5.46 -0.23
N CYS A 145 -19.53 -6.78 -0.33
CA CYS A 145 -20.40 -7.46 -1.30
C CYS A 145 -21.88 -7.16 -1.05
N GLU A 146 -22.71 -7.32 -2.08
CA GLU A 146 -24.16 -7.16 -1.94
C GLU A 146 -24.71 -8.11 -0.87
N GLY A 147 -25.61 -7.59 -0.03
CA GLY A 147 -26.18 -8.32 1.10
C GLY A 147 -25.35 -8.32 2.38
N ILE A 148 -24.13 -7.78 2.37
CA ILE A 148 -23.30 -7.57 3.57
C ILE A 148 -23.21 -6.07 3.85
N THR A 149 -23.48 -5.67 5.08
CA THR A 149 -23.35 -4.26 5.51
C THR A 149 -21.90 -3.90 5.85
N LEU A 150 -21.59 -2.60 5.88
CA LEU A 150 -20.27 -2.13 6.30
C LEU A 150 -19.96 -2.54 7.75
N GLU A 151 -20.95 -2.47 8.64
CA GLU A 151 -20.79 -2.86 10.05
C GLU A 151 -20.51 -4.36 10.20
N GLU A 152 -21.16 -5.22 9.41
CA GLU A 152 -20.86 -6.65 9.41
C GLU A 152 -19.45 -6.97 8.90
N LYS A 153 -18.98 -6.23 7.90
CA LYS A 153 -17.60 -6.31 7.39
C LYS A 153 -16.58 -5.88 8.46
N LYS A 154 -16.84 -4.80 9.18
CA LYS A 154 -16.01 -4.35 10.32
C LYS A 154 -15.98 -5.42 11.39
N LYS A 155 -17.16 -5.91 11.80
CA LYS A 155 -17.29 -6.93 12.85
C LYS A 155 -16.55 -8.23 12.51
N THR A 156 -16.65 -8.68 11.26
CA THR A 156 -15.90 -9.84 10.76
C THR A 156 -14.39 -9.63 10.89
N THR A 157 -13.90 -8.45 10.53
CA THR A 157 -12.48 -8.10 10.62
C THR A 157 -12.01 -8.04 12.08
N GLU A 158 -12.81 -7.46 12.98
CA GLU A 158 -12.52 -7.41 14.41
C GLU A 158 -12.44 -8.80 15.04
N LEU A 159 -13.35 -9.72 14.67
CA LEU A 159 -13.34 -11.09 15.17
C LEU A 159 -12.06 -11.83 14.76
N LEU A 160 -11.63 -11.68 13.51
CA LEU A 160 -10.40 -12.30 13.00
C LEU A 160 -9.15 -11.75 13.70
N LEU A 161 -9.09 -10.42 13.92
CA LEU A 161 -8.01 -9.81 14.70
C LEU A 161 -8.01 -10.32 16.14
N GLY A 162 -9.19 -10.39 16.76
CA GLY A 162 -9.34 -10.83 18.15
C GLY A 162 -8.98 -12.29 18.39
N CYS A 163 -9.10 -13.16 17.38
CA CYS A 163 -8.71 -14.56 17.48
C CYS A 163 -7.26 -14.83 17.04
N GLY A 164 -6.49 -13.79 16.68
CA GLY A 164 -5.09 -13.94 16.25
C GLY A 164 -4.94 -14.59 14.87
N ALA A 165 -5.89 -14.37 13.96
CA ALA A 165 -5.73 -14.79 12.56
C ALA A 165 -4.53 -14.10 11.92
N THR A 166 -3.82 -14.81 11.06
CA THR A 166 -2.68 -14.23 10.32
C THR A 166 -3.15 -13.16 9.34
N ILE A 167 -2.26 -12.25 8.93
CA ILE A 167 -2.61 -11.20 7.98
C ILE A 167 -3.06 -11.76 6.63
N GLN A 168 -2.51 -12.90 6.21
CA GLN A 168 -2.88 -13.62 4.99
C GLN A 168 -4.31 -14.16 5.10
N GLU A 169 -4.67 -14.78 6.21
CA GLU A 169 -6.04 -15.28 6.44
C GLU A 169 -7.05 -14.13 6.53
N ILE A 170 -6.71 -13.05 7.24
CA ILE A 170 -7.54 -11.84 7.29
C ILE A 170 -7.73 -11.29 5.88
N ASN A 171 -6.69 -11.24 5.06
CA ASN A 171 -6.78 -10.79 3.67
C ASN A 171 -7.66 -11.69 2.81
N ALA A 172 -7.52 -13.02 2.93
CA ALA A 172 -8.39 -13.98 2.24
C ALA A 172 -9.86 -13.67 2.52
N VAL A 173 -10.25 -13.57 3.80
CA VAL A 173 -11.64 -13.22 4.18
C VAL A 173 -12.03 -11.85 3.62
N ARG A 174 -11.20 -10.81 3.83
CA ARG A 174 -11.50 -9.43 3.39
C ARG A 174 -11.71 -9.32 1.87
N LYS A 175 -10.98 -10.11 1.07
CA LYS A 175 -11.13 -10.18 -0.39
C LYS A 175 -12.50 -10.76 -0.77
N HIS A 176 -12.90 -11.86 -0.14
CA HIS A 176 -14.13 -12.60 -0.45
C HIS A 176 -15.42 -11.94 0.08
N ILE A 177 -15.32 -10.87 0.86
CA ILE A 177 -16.47 -10.06 1.32
C ILE A 177 -16.43 -8.63 0.76
N SER A 178 -15.66 -8.37 -0.30
CA SER A 178 -15.51 -7.04 -0.88
C SER A 178 -15.66 -7.02 -2.40
N ARG A 179 -16.32 -5.97 -2.92
CA ARG A 179 -16.50 -5.79 -4.37
C ARG A 179 -15.26 -5.30 -5.12
N ILE A 180 -14.27 -4.73 -4.41
CA ILE A 180 -13.10 -4.07 -5.01
C ILE A 180 -11.80 -4.81 -4.74
N LYS A 181 -11.68 -5.53 -3.62
CA LYS A 181 -10.45 -6.23 -3.22
C LYS A 181 -10.25 -7.51 -4.03
N GLY A 182 -9.06 -8.10 -3.98
CA GLY A 182 -8.74 -9.37 -4.64
C GLY A 182 -8.99 -9.38 -6.14
N GLY A 183 -8.64 -8.29 -6.83
CA GLY A 183 -8.87 -8.10 -8.27
C GLY A 183 -10.23 -7.51 -8.62
N GLY A 184 -11.12 -7.27 -7.65
CA GLY A 184 -12.46 -6.73 -7.91
C GLY A 184 -12.48 -5.37 -8.63
N LEU A 185 -11.49 -4.50 -8.37
CA LEU A 185 -11.34 -3.23 -9.11
C LEU A 185 -10.93 -3.49 -10.56
N ALA A 186 -9.98 -4.40 -10.80
CA ALA A 186 -9.60 -4.79 -12.16
C ALA A 186 -10.80 -5.36 -12.92
N ARG A 187 -11.63 -6.19 -12.27
CA ARG A 187 -12.88 -6.69 -12.84
C ARG A 187 -13.85 -5.56 -13.18
N ALA A 188 -13.98 -4.56 -12.31
CA ALA A 188 -14.88 -3.42 -12.54
C ALA A 188 -14.39 -2.51 -13.68
N ALA A 189 -13.08 -2.42 -13.90
CA ALA A 189 -12.48 -1.63 -14.98
C ALA A 189 -12.49 -2.36 -16.33
N PHE A 190 -12.58 -3.69 -16.36
CA PHE A 190 -12.63 -4.44 -17.62
C PHE A 190 -13.88 -4.05 -18.43
N PRO A 191 -13.76 -3.78 -19.76
CA PRO A 191 -12.66 -4.13 -20.66
C PRO A 191 -11.61 -3.04 -20.96
N SER A 192 -11.57 -1.96 -20.16
CA SER A 192 -10.59 -0.87 -20.32
C SER A 192 -9.15 -1.30 -20.01
N GLU A 193 -8.18 -0.52 -20.49
CA GLU A 193 -6.78 -0.66 -20.06
C GLU A 193 -6.63 -0.11 -18.64
N LEU A 194 -6.00 -0.86 -17.74
CA LEU A 194 -5.83 -0.50 -16.34
C LEU A 194 -4.35 -0.39 -15.97
N ILE A 195 -3.94 0.79 -15.52
CA ILE A 195 -2.62 1.06 -14.98
C ILE A 195 -2.74 1.41 -13.51
N THR A 196 -2.10 0.65 -12.63
CA THR A 196 -2.09 0.93 -11.19
C THR A 196 -0.73 1.44 -10.75
N LEU A 197 -0.69 2.65 -10.22
CA LEU A 197 0.50 3.22 -9.57
C LEU A 197 0.39 3.02 -8.07
N ILE A 198 1.40 2.40 -7.48
CA ILE A 198 1.36 1.90 -6.11
C ILE A 198 2.46 2.52 -5.27
N LEU A 199 2.08 3.08 -4.12
CA LEU A 199 3.00 3.46 -3.04
C LEU A 199 2.83 2.47 -1.88
N SER A 200 3.77 1.53 -1.79
CA SER A 200 3.73 0.40 -0.86
C SER A 200 4.18 0.81 0.54
N ASP A 201 3.36 0.48 1.55
CA ASP A 201 3.74 0.46 2.97
C ASP A 201 3.81 -0.97 3.54
N VAL A 202 3.90 -1.98 2.66
CA VAL A 202 3.98 -3.40 3.04
C VAL A 202 5.42 -3.89 2.90
N VAL A 203 5.93 -4.54 3.95
CA VAL A 203 7.26 -5.17 3.90
C VAL A 203 7.28 -6.25 2.81
N GLY A 204 8.28 -6.19 1.95
CA GLY A 204 8.41 -7.12 0.82
C GLY A 204 7.56 -6.80 -0.41
N ASP A 205 6.80 -5.70 -0.40
CA ASP A 205 6.11 -5.17 -1.58
C ASP A 205 5.13 -6.18 -2.23
N ASP A 206 4.53 -7.07 -1.43
CA ASP A 206 3.54 -8.03 -1.90
C ASP A 206 2.26 -7.34 -2.36
N LEU A 207 2.04 -7.34 -3.68
CA LEU A 207 0.89 -6.70 -4.32
C LEU A 207 -0.46 -7.27 -3.85
N ASP A 208 -0.54 -8.55 -3.48
CA ASP A 208 -1.79 -9.16 -2.98
C ASP A 208 -2.17 -8.60 -1.60
N ALA A 209 -1.16 -8.25 -0.81
CA ALA A 209 -1.34 -7.66 0.51
C ALA A 209 -1.65 -6.15 0.45
N ILE A 210 -1.01 -5.40 -0.46
CA ILE A 210 -1.18 -3.94 -0.58
C ILE A 210 -2.63 -3.60 -0.90
N ALA A 211 -3.29 -2.88 0.02
CA ALA A 211 -4.72 -2.56 -0.05
C ALA A 211 -5.65 -3.79 -0.25
N SER A 212 -5.17 -4.99 0.09
CA SER A 212 -5.81 -6.28 -0.21
C SER A 212 -5.99 -6.53 -1.72
N GLY A 213 -5.02 -6.11 -2.52
CA GLY A 213 -4.85 -6.49 -3.92
C GLY A 213 -6.02 -6.15 -4.85
N PRO A 214 -6.52 -4.91 -4.92
CA PRO A 214 -7.72 -4.59 -5.70
C PRO A 214 -7.56 -4.79 -7.21
N THR A 215 -6.32 -4.78 -7.71
CA THR A 215 -5.96 -4.82 -9.13
C THR A 215 -5.05 -5.98 -9.48
N VAL A 216 -4.95 -6.98 -8.59
CA VAL A 216 -4.12 -8.17 -8.79
C VAL A 216 -4.93 -9.45 -8.58
N PRO A 217 -4.47 -10.59 -9.13
CA PRO A 217 -5.12 -11.87 -8.90
C PRO A 217 -5.13 -12.26 -7.43
N ASP A 218 -6.24 -12.84 -6.99
CA ASP A 218 -6.37 -13.43 -5.66
C ASP A 218 -6.03 -14.92 -5.69
N ASN A 219 -5.08 -15.35 -4.86
CA ASN A 219 -4.66 -16.75 -4.76
C ASN A 219 -5.55 -17.61 -3.84
N SER A 220 -6.36 -17.01 -2.96
CA SER A 220 -7.26 -17.76 -2.08
C SER A 220 -8.63 -17.96 -2.70
N ALA A 221 -9.41 -18.91 -2.21
CA ALA A 221 -10.76 -19.21 -2.67
C ALA A 221 -11.79 -19.18 -1.53
N PHE A 222 -13.08 -19.23 -1.87
CA PHE A 222 -14.16 -19.35 -0.90
C PHE A 222 -14.00 -20.57 0.04
N SER A 223 -13.38 -21.66 -0.44
CA SER A 223 -13.06 -22.83 0.38
C SER A 223 -12.10 -22.48 1.52
N ASP A 224 -11.04 -21.74 1.22
CA ASP A 224 -10.03 -21.33 2.21
C ASP A 224 -10.66 -20.44 3.28
N VAL A 225 -11.59 -19.56 2.88
CA VAL A 225 -12.34 -18.70 3.82
C VAL A 225 -13.19 -19.52 4.78
N LYS A 226 -13.83 -20.59 4.31
CA LYS A 226 -14.56 -21.51 5.18
C LYS A 226 -13.63 -22.26 6.14
N GLU A 227 -12.48 -22.71 5.66
CA GLU A 227 -11.47 -23.36 6.51
C GLU A 227 -10.97 -22.41 7.60
N ILE A 228 -10.74 -21.13 7.28
CA ILE A 228 -10.38 -20.09 8.27
C ILE A 228 -11.49 -19.93 9.31
N PHE A 229 -12.76 -19.84 8.89
CA PHE A 229 -13.87 -19.71 9.83
C PHE A 229 -14.01 -20.91 10.76
N GLN A 230 -13.68 -22.11 10.29
CA GLN A 230 -13.66 -23.33 11.10
C GLN A 230 -12.44 -23.38 12.03
N LYS A 231 -11.25 -23.07 11.53
CA LYS A 231 -9.99 -23.05 12.28
C LYS A 231 -10.07 -22.19 13.54
N TYR A 232 -10.82 -21.09 13.48
CA TYR A 232 -10.96 -20.13 14.58
C TYR A 232 -12.31 -20.19 15.32
N ASP A 233 -13.13 -21.22 15.06
CA ASP A 233 -14.46 -21.38 15.66
C ASP A 233 -15.32 -20.10 15.57
N LEU A 234 -15.40 -19.53 14.36
CA LEU A 234 -16.06 -18.25 14.09
C LEU A 234 -17.46 -18.37 13.49
N LEU A 235 -17.84 -19.55 12.97
CA LEU A 235 -19.11 -19.73 12.23
C LEU A 235 -20.34 -19.21 12.98
N ASP A 236 -20.43 -19.45 14.29
CA ASP A 236 -21.57 -19.01 15.12
C ASP A 236 -21.47 -17.55 15.60
N LYS A 237 -20.28 -16.94 15.48
CA LYS A 237 -19.99 -15.57 15.92
C LYS A 237 -20.10 -14.55 14.78
N LEU A 238 -19.98 -15.01 13.55
CA LEU A 238 -20.00 -14.17 12.36
C LEU A 238 -21.42 -13.72 12.00
N PRO A 239 -21.57 -12.55 11.35
CA PRO A 239 -22.84 -12.14 10.80
C PRO A 239 -23.40 -13.19 9.82
N LYS A 240 -24.71 -13.47 9.92
CA LYS A 240 -25.38 -14.47 9.08
C LYS A 240 -25.25 -14.16 7.58
N SER A 241 -25.23 -12.88 7.20
CA SER A 241 -25.03 -12.44 5.81
C SER A 241 -23.66 -12.87 5.25
N VAL A 242 -22.60 -12.74 6.05
CA VAL A 242 -21.23 -13.13 5.69
C VAL A 242 -21.14 -14.64 5.52
N VAL A 243 -21.64 -15.42 6.49
CA VAL A 243 -21.64 -16.89 6.39
C VAL A 243 -22.43 -17.35 5.17
N ARG A 244 -23.61 -16.77 4.91
CA ARG A 244 -24.42 -17.05 3.72
C ARG A 244 -23.68 -16.71 2.44
N HIS A 245 -23.01 -15.55 2.37
CA HIS A 245 -22.25 -15.13 1.19
C HIS A 245 -21.15 -16.14 0.84
N ILE A 246 -20.35 -16.55 1.82
CA ILE A 246 -19.30 -17.55 1.61
C ILE A 246 -19.89 -18.89 1.16
N GLN A 247 -21.00 -19.32 1.78
CA GLN A 247 -21.67 -20.56 1.40
C GLN A 247 -22.18 -20.52 -0.06
N LEU A 248 -22.74 -19.39 -0.51
CA LEU A 248 -23.14 -19.21 -1.92
C LEU A 248 -21.94 -19.29 -2.87
N GLY A 249 -20.78 -18.79 -2.47
CA GLY A 249 -19.53 -18.89 -3.24
C GLY A 249 -19.05 -20.34 -3.39
N ILE A 250 -19.08 -21.11 -2.29
CA ILE A 250 -18.72 -22.53 -2.29
C ILE A 250 -19.68 -23.35 -3.16
N GLU A 251 -20.96 -22.99 -3.18
CA GLU A 251 -21.98 -23.63 -4.04
C GLU A 251 -21.88 -23.19 -5.51
N GLY A 252 -20.95 -22.30 -5.87
CA GLY A 252 -20.78 -21.78 -7.22
C GLY A 252 -21.91 -20.86 -7.69
N LYS A 253 -22.73 -20.33 -6.77
CA LYS A 253 -23.85 -19.43 -7.07
C LYS A 253 -23.43 -17.98 -7.27
N ILE A 254 -22.25 -17.62 -6.77
CA ILE A 254 -21.59 -16.34 -7.03
C ILE A 254 -20.18 -16.61 -7.55
N PRO A 255 -19.65 -15.75 -8.43
CA PRO A 255 -18.33 -15.93 -8.99
C PRO A 255 -17.26 -15.76 -7.92
N GLU A 256 -16.16 -16.49 -8.09
CA GLU A 256 -14.96 -16.35 -7.28
C GLU A 256 -14.30 -14.96 -7.47
N THR A 257 -13.43 -14.53 -6.55
CA THR A 257 -12.51 -13.41 -6.78
C THR A 257 -11.62 -13.70 -8.00
N PRO A 258 -11.29 -12.69 -8.83
CA PRO A 258 -10.48 -12.91 -10.03
C PRO A 258 -9.19 -13.69 -9.80
N LYS A 259 -8.95 -14.69 -10.65
CA LYS A 259 -7.78 -15.57 -10.59
C LYS A 259 -6.76 -15.23 -11.65
N ARG A 260 -5.53 -15.73 -11.49
CA ARG A 260 -4.39 -15.39 -12.35
C ARG A 260 -4.63 -15.66 -13.84
N GLY A 261 -5.46 -16.65 -14.18
CA GLY A 261 -5.82 -16.99 -15.55
C GLY A 261 -6.95 -16.16 -16.16
N ASP A 262 -7.53 -15.22 -15.42
CA ASP A 262 -8.64 -14.40 -15.90
C ASP A 262 -8.16 -13.36 -16.93
N SER A 263 -8.90 -13.24 -18.03
CA SER A 263 -8.63 -12.31 -19.14
C SER A 263 -8.55 -10.84 -18.69
N ILE A 264 -9.17 -10.47 -17.57
CA ILE A 264 -9.12 -9.11 -17.03
C ILE A 264 -7.67 -8.63 -16.79
N PHE A 265 -6.76 -9.55 -16.46
CA PHE A 265 -5.38 -9.21 -16.13
C PHE A 265 -4.49 -9.02 -17.36
N GLN A 266 -4.96 -9.35 -18.56
CA GLN A 266 -4.22 -9.11 -19.81
C GLN A 266 -4.09 -7.61 -20.13
N LYS A 267 -5.06 -6.81 -19.68
CA LYS A 267 -5.10 -5.35 -19.80
C LYS A 267 -4.78 -4.63 -18.50
N THR A 268 -4.15 -5.32 -17.54
CA THR A 268 -3.81 -4.74 -16.24
C THR A 268 -2.29 -4.66 -16.08
N PHE A 269 -1.80 -3.48 -15.72
CA PHE A 269 -0.42 -3.23 -15.37
C PHE A 269 -0.34 -2.65 -13.96
N ASN A 270 0.50 -3.21 -13.09
CA ASN A 270 0.74 -2.70 -11.74
C ASN A 270 2.20 -2.27 -11.63
N LEU A 271 2.44 -1.05 -11.17
CA LEU A 271 3.78 -0.49 -11.00
C LEU A 271 3.93 0.10 -9.59
N ILE A 272 4.92 -0.40 -8.85
CA ILE A 272 5.33 0.18 -7.57
C ILE A 272 6.23 1.38 -7.87
N ILE A 273 5.75 2.57 -7.53
CA ILE A 273 6.45 3.84 -7.76
C ILE A 273 7.12 4.38 -6.48
N GLY A 274 6.78 3.82 -5.32
CA GLY A 274 7.37 4.14 -4.03
C GLY A 274 7.28 2.95 -3.08
N SER A 275 8.38 2.62 -2.39
CA SER A 275 8.41 1.56 -1.38
C SER A 275 9.57 1.74 -0.41
N ASN A 276 9.59 0.93 0.65
CA ASN A 276 10.66 0.92 1.65
C ASN A 276 12.05 0.73 1.02
N VAL A 277 12.18 -0.22 0.07
CA VAL A 277 13.45 -0.46 -0.64
C VAL A 277 13.90 0.78 -1.41
N LEU A 278 12.97 1.50 -2.05
CA LEU A 278 13.30 2.73 -2.77
C LEU A 278 13.77 3.82 -1.79
N ALA A 279 13.11 3.99 -0.64
CA ALA A 279 13.56 4.92 0.40
C ALA A 279 14.98 4.59 0.90
N ILE A 280 15.28 3.31 1.17
CA ILE A 280 16.62 2.86 1.57
C ILE A 280 17.65 3.20 0.49
N ARG A 281 17.34 2.95 -0.79
CA ARG A 281 18.24 3.28 -1.91
C ARG A 281 18.50 4.79 -2.01
N GLY A 282 17.48 5.62 -1.78
CA GLY A 282 17.62 7.07 -1.69
C GLY A 282 18.58 7.50 -0.57
N ALA A 283 18.41 6.93 0.64
CA ALA A 283 19.34 7.12 1.74
C ALA A 283 20.77 6.64 1.39
N GLU A 284 20.90 5.45 0.80
CA GLU A 284 22.18 4.85 0.46
C GLU A 284 22.95 5.72 -0.54
N LYS A 285 22.28 6.16 -1.61
CA LYS A 285 22.85 7.10 -2.57
C LYS A 285 23.34 8.36 -1.87
N LYS A 286 22.52 8.93 -0.98
CA LYS A 286 22.90 10.15 -0.27
C LYS A 286 24.06 9.95 0.70
N ALA A 287 24.13 8.80 1.36
CA ALA A 287 25.23 8.46 2.25
C ALA A 287 26.55 8.31 1.49
N LYS A 288 26.54 7.66 0.32
CA LYS A 288 27.70 7.57 -0.58
C LYS A 288 28.18 8.95 -1.03
N GLU A 289 27.26 9.84 -1.45
CA GLU A 289 27.59 11.23 -1.82
C GLU A 289 28.24 12.03 -0.67
N LEU A 290 27.92 11.69 0.58
CA LEU A 290 28.49 12.33 1.77
C LEU A 290 29.81 11.67 2.24
N GLY A 291 30.30 10.67 1.49
CA GLY A 291 31.58 10.01 1.73
C GLY A 291 31.53 8.82 2.68
N PHE A 292 30.35 8.25 2.95
CA PHE A 292 30.23 7.04 3.77
C PHE A 292 30.34 5.77 2.93
N ASN A 293 31.00 4.75 3.50
CA ASN A 293 30.79 3.36 3.09
C ASN A 293 29.41 2.92 3.59
N THR A 294 28.60 2.31 2.73
CA THR A 294 27.22 1.95 3.09
C THR A 294 27.04 0.45 3.25
N LEU A 295 26.24 0.07 4.23
CA LEU A 295 25.72 -1.28 4.39
C LEU A 295 24.21 -1.21 4.33
N PHE A 296 23.62 -1.64 3.20
CA PHE A 296 22.21 -2.00 3.15
C PHE A 296 22.08 -3.31 3.93
N LEU A 297 21.56 -3.25 5.15
CA LEU A 297 21.43 -4.42 6.01
C LEU A 297 20.25 -5.31 5.58
N SER A 298 19.05 -4.73 5.49
CA SER A 298 17.84 -5.41 5.02
C SER A 298 16.69 -4.41 4.86
N SER A 299 15.74 -4.71 3.97
CA SER A 299 14.43 -4.05 3.86
C SER A 299 13.29 -4.86 4.48
N PHE A 300 13.64 -5.97 5.14
CA PHE A 300 12.74 -6.94 5.76
C PHE A 300 12.95 -7.01 7.28
N ILE A 301 13.38 -5.90 7.90
CA ILE A 301 13.58 -5.88 9.35
C ILE A 301 12.21 -5.94 10.04
N GLU A 302 11.97 -7.03 10.75
CA GLU A 302 10.78 -7.25 11.57
C GLU A 302 11.20 -7.79 12.95
N GLY A 303 10.28 -7.77 13.91
CA GLY A 303 10.50 -8.27 15.27
C GLY A 303 10.40 -7.19 16.34
N GLU A 304 10.75 -7.57 17.57
CA GLU A 304 10.67 -6.69 18.74
C GLU A 304 11.72 -5.58 18.63
N THR A 305 11.24 -4.34 18.60
CA THR A 305 12.02 -3.14 18.29
C THR A 305 13.29 -3.03 19.11
N ARG A 306 13.18 -3.27 20.42
CA ARG A 306 14.32 -3.16 21.33
C ARG A 306 15.42 -4.17 21.03
N GLU A 307 15.06 -5.38 20.65
CA GLU A 307 16.04 -6.43 20.33
C GLU A 307 16.70 -6.17 18.97
N VAL A 308 15.93 -5.69 17.99
CA VAL A 308 16.47 -5.23 16.70
C VAL A 308 17.46 -4.07 16.89
N ALA A 309 17.16 -3.12 17.77
CA ALA A 309 18.06 -2.00 18.08
C ALA A 309 19.41 -2.47 18.64
N LYS A 310 19.42 -3.45 19.56
CA LYS A 310 20.65 -4.05 20.11
C LYS A 310 21.50 -4.73 19.04
N VAL A 311 20.87 -5.43 18.10
CA VAL A 311 21.59 -6.05 16.98
C VAL A 311 22.24 -4.97 16.09
N HIS A 312 21.52 -3.88 15.81
CA HIS A 312 22.09 -2.77 15.03
C HIS A 312 23.26 -2.08 15.75
N THR A 313 23.19 -1.90 17.06
CA THR A 313 24.30 -1.31 17.83
C THR A 313 25.49 -2.26 17.93
N ALA A 314 25.26 -3.57 18.04
CA ALA A 314 26.33 -4.56 17.97
C ALA A 314 27.09 -4.51 16.62
N ILE A 315 26.36 -4.37 15.50
CA ILE A 315 26.98 -4.17 14.18
C ILE A 315 27.80 -2.88 14.13
N ALA A 316 27.27 -1.78 14.68
CA ALA A 316 28.01 -0.52 14.74
C ALA A 316 29.30 -0.62 15.59
N LYS A 317 29.24 -1.33 16.73
CA LYS A 317 30.41 -1.62 17.58
C LYS A 317 31.46 -2.44 16.83
N GLU A 318 31.05 -3.48 16.09
CA GLU A 318 31.95 -4.30 15.27
C GLU A 318 32.65 -3.45 14.19
N ILE A 319 31.91 -2.60 13.48
CA ILE A 319 32.47 -1.69 12.47
C ILE A 319 33.54 -0.76 13.07
N ILE A 320 33.29 -0.21 14.25
CA ILE A 320 34.25 0.68 14.93
C ILE A 320 35.47 -0.10 15.40
N SER A 321 35.28 -1.31 15.91
CA SER A 321 36.35 -2.12 16.51
C SER A 321 37.24 -2.79 15.48
N THR A 322 36.69 -3.28 14.36
CA THR A 322 37.40 -4.16 13.43
C THR A 322 37.35 -3.69 11.97
N GLY A 323 36.44 -2.76 11.64
CA GLY A 323 36.18 -2.37 10.24
C GLY A 323 35.34 -3.40 9.46
N ASN A 324 34.80 -4.42 10.12
CA ASN A 324 33.86 -5.37 9.51
C ASN A 324 32.39 -4.97 9.81
N PRO A 325 31.44 -5.23 8.91
CA PRO A 325 31.62 -5.73 7.55
C PRO A 325 32.05 -4.63 6.56
N ILE A 326 32.09 -3.36 6.98
CA ILE A 326 32.51 -2.22 6.16
C ILE A 326 33.39 -1.25 6.97
N PRO A 327 34.39 -0.60 6.34
CA PRO A 327 35.29 0.30 7.07
C PRO A 327 34.64 1.65 7.37
N SER A 328 35.14 2.33 8.41
CA SER A 328 34.79 3.72 8.71
C SER A 328 35.31 4.68 7.62
N PRO A 329 34.61 5.80 7.32
CA PRO A 329 33.32 6.21 7.88
C PRO A 329 32.16 5.39 7.30
N ALA A 330 31.35 4.78 8.17
CA ALA A 330 30.32 3.83 7.78
C ALA A 330 28.89 4.37 8.00
N CYS A 331 27.94 3.91 7.18
CA CYS A 331 26.52 4.17 7.33
C CYS A 331 25.75 2.86 7.14
N VAL A 332 25.19 2.34 8.23
CA VAL A 332 24.30 1.16 8.21
C VAL A 332 22.88 1.65 7.95
N ILE A 333 22.23 1.11 6.94
CA ILE A 333 20.90 1.50 6.51
C ILE A 333 20.04 0.24 6.47
N SER A 334 18.89 0.31 7.13
CA SER A 334 17.91 -0.76 7.15
C SER A 334 16.50 -0.19 7.09
N GLY A 335 15.56 -1.03 6.72
CA GLY A 335 14.15 -0.70 6.78
C GLY A 335 13.31 -1.95 6.99
N GLY A 336 12.09 -1.71 7.46
CA GLY A 336 11.10 -2.74 7.72
C GLY A 336 10.03 -2.19 8.67
N GLU A 337 9.38 -3.08 9.41
CA GLU A 337 8.28 -2.74 10.31
C GLU A 337 8.43 -3.53 11.62
N THR A 338 9.18 -2.98 12.58
CA THR A 338 9.30 -3.57 13.91
C THR A 338 8.04 -3.31 14.74
N THR A 339 7.80 -4.17 15.74
CA THR A 339 6.67 -4.04 16.66
C THR A 339 7.17 -3.69 18.06
N VAL A 340 6.27 -3.18 18.88
CA VAL A 340 6.50 -2.93 20.32
C VAL A 340 5.43 -3.68 21.09
N THR A 341 5.85 -4.59 21.96
CA THR A 341 4.94 -5.20 22.94
C THR A 341 4.65 -4.19 24.05
N VAL A 342 3.49 -3.53 23.97
CA VAL A 342 3.08 -2.51 24.96
C VAL A 342 2.80 -3.16 26.32
N LYS A 343 3.57 -2.76 27.33
CA LYS A 343 3.46 -3.27 28.73
C LYS A 343 3.02 -2.22 29.74
N GLY A 344 2.86 -0.96 29.32
CA GLY A 344 2.51 0.15 30.19
C GLY A 344 1.67 1.21 29.46
N ASP A 345 1.44 2.33 30.13
CA ASP A 345 0.58 3.45 29.72
C ASP A 345 1.37 4.67 29.19
N GLY A 346 2.68 4.49 28.97
CA GLY A 346 3.56 5.53 28.42
C GLY A 346 3.25 5.90 26.96
N LEU A 347 3.77 7.05 26.54
CA LEU A 347 3.71 7.53 25.16
C LEU A 347 5.00 7.17 24.41
N GLY A 348 4.87 6.60 23.22
CA GLY A 348 6.03 6.22 22.42
C GLY A 348 5.64 5.63 21.06
N GLY A 349 6.59 4.91 20.48
CA GLY A 349 6.41 4.18 19.22
C GLY A 349 7.70 3.49 18.81
N ARG A 350 7.60 2.52 17.91
CA ARG A 350 8.73 1.68 17.47
C ARG A 350 10.00 2.47 17.13
N ASN A 351 9.93 3.54 16.35
CA ASN A 351 11.13 4.29 15.96
C ASN A 351 11.73 5.10 17.12
N LEU A 352 10.91 5.54 18.08
CA LEU A 352 11.38 6.22 19.29
C LEU A 352 12.06 5.23 20.24
N GLU A 353 11.45 4.06 20.44
CA GLU A 353 12.04 3.00 21.25
C GLU A 353 13.34 2.47 20.62
N PHE A 354 13.40 2.34 19.30
CA PHE A 354 14.63 1.99 18.59
C PHE A 354 15.74 2.99 18.91
N ALA A 355 15.47 4.29 18.75
CA ALA A 355 16.46 5.34 19.01
C ALA A 355 16.90 5.36 20.48
N LEU A 356 15.97 5.19 21.43
CA LEU A 356 16.27 5.14 22.86
C LEU A 356 17.12 3.91 23.21
N ALA A 357 16.71 2.73 22.77
CA ALA A 357 17.43 1.48 23.00
C ALA A 357 18.83 1.53 22.38
N SER A 358 18.97 2.08 21.17
CA SER A 358 20.29 2.30 20.57
C SER A 358 21.15 3.29 21.35
N GLY A 359 20.58 4.38 21.84
CA GLY A 359 21.32 5.37 22.65
C GLY A 359 21.91 4.77 23.92
N MET A 360 21.13 3.96 24.64
CA MET A 360 21.56 3.26 25.85
C MET A 360 22.69 2.24 25.62
N GLU A 361 22.84 1.74 24.39
CA GLU A 361 23.84 0.75 24.02
C GLU A 361 25.12 1.36 23.44
N ILE A 362 25.06 2.59 22.92
CA ILE A 362 26.20 3.28 22.27
C ILE A 362 26.97 4.18 23.25
N ASP A 363 26.33 4.64 24.32
CA ASP A 363 27.01 5.23 25.49
C ASP A 363 27.90 4.18 26.18
#